data_AF-A0A240C217-F1
#
_entry.id   AF-A0A240C217-F1
#
_cell.length_a   1.000
_cell.length_b   1.000
_cell.length_c   1.000
_cell.angle_alpha   90.00
_cell.angle_beta   90.00
_cell.angle_gamma   90.00
#
_symmetry.space_group_name_H-M   'P 1'
#
loop_
_entity.id
_entity.type
_entity.pdbx_description
1 polymer ?
#
loop_
_entity_poly.entity_id
_entity_poly.type
_entity_poly.pdbx_seq_one_letter_code
_entity_poly.pdbx_strand_id
1 'polypeptide(L)'
;MIKKITTHQHVFLVEEISTKEHVDAIYGKSLLLSIYIGVNRKKKTRTGHYSFSNNSNRIALKSSVLTCTDATEKEIEFYNYVKENETVSYSNKIAMKYNIMKYLWFYFITPEEEKIDYPKCTLYYKSELL
;
A
#
# COMPACT_ATOMS: atom_id res chain seq x y z
N MET A 1 -8.38 12.70 9.40
CA MET A 1 -9.18 11.45 9.37
C MET A 1 -8.62 10.57 8.27
N ILE A 2 -8.42 9.27 8.53
CA ILE A 2 -7.84 8.35 7.53
C ILE A 2 -8.97 7.73 6.72
N LYS A 3 -8.93 7.93 5.41
CA LYS A 3 -9.86 7.34 4.45
C LYS A 3 -9.25 6.13 3.77
N LYS A 4 -10.10 5.19 3.39
CA LYS A 4 -9.75 4.08 2.50
C LYS A 4 -10.22 4.41 1.09
N ILE A 5 -9.27 4.41 0.16
CA ILE A 5 -9.50 4.70 -1.25
C ILE A 5 -9.25 3.42 -2.03
N THR A 6 -10.25 2.96 -2.76
CA THR A 6 -10.12 1.82 -3.68
C THR A 6 -10.15 2.32 -5.11
N THR A 7 -9.14 1.97 -5.88
CA THR A 7 -9.10 2.14 -7.34
C THR A 7 -9.23 0.77 -8.00
N HIS A 8 -9.23 0.72 -9.34
CA HIS A 8 -9.21 -0.55 -10.07
C HIS A 8 -8.01 -1.44 -9.76
N GLN A 9 -6.88 -0.84 -9.36
CA GLN A 9 -5.62 -1.56 -9.17
C GLN A 9 -5.23 -1.70 -7.70
N HIS A 10 -5.57 -0.69 -6.88
CA HIS A 10 -4.97 -0.54 -5.57
C HIS A 10 -5.95 -0.07 -4.50
N VAL A 11 -5.64 -0.42 -3.26
CA VAL A 11 -6.29 0.06 -2.04
C VAL A 11 -5.28 0.86 -1.24
N PHE A 12 -5.63 2.10 -0.91
CA PHE A 12 -4.81 3.00 -0.12
C PHE A 12 -5.51 3.39 1.18
N LEU A 13 -4.72 3.59 2.24
CA LEU A 13 -5.13 4.35 3.41
C LEU A 13 -4.51 5.73 3.31
N VAL A 14 -5.33 6.78 3.43
CA VAL A 14 -4.92 8.16 3.14
C VAL A 14 -5.37 9.10 4.24
N GLU A 15 -4.42 9.82 4.82
CA GLU A 15 -4.69 11.03 5.59
C GLU A 15 -4.80 12.19 4.59
N GLU A 16 -6.05 12.47 4.17
CA GLU A 16 -6.34 13.44 3.12
C GLU A 16 -6.01 14.87 3.58
N ILE A 17 -5.31 15.61 2.73
CA ILE A 17 -5.07 17.04 2.88
C ILE A 17 -5.89 17.75 1.82
N SER A 18 -6.98 18.39 2.24
CA SER A 18 -7.81 19.19 1.33
C SER A 18 -7.03 20.41 0.86
N THR A 19 -6.81 20.53 -0.44
CA THR A 19 -6.27 21.73 -1.08
C THR A 19 -7.35 22.34 -1.98
N LYS A 20 -7.48 23.66 -1.97
CA LYS A 20 -8.47 24.37 -2.80
C LYS A 20 -8.15 24.31 -4.30
N GLU A 21 -6.89 24.01 -4.64
CA GLU A 21 -6.36 24.08 -6.01
C GLU A 21 -6.52 22.76 -6.79
N HIS A 22 -6.73 21.62 -6.09
CA HIS A 22 -6.81 20.30 -6.73
C HIS A 22 -8.07 19.55 -6.33
N VAL A 23 -9.21 20.04 -6.82
CA VAL A 23 -10.54 19.55 -6.45
C VAL A 23 -10.89 18.22 -7.14
N ASP A 24 -10.20 17.87 -8.21
CA ASP A 24 -10.42 16.70 -9.06
C ASP A 24 -9.64 15.45 -8.62
N ALA A 25 -8.73 15.58 -7.66
CA ALA A 25 -7.93 14.48 -7.14
C ALA A 25 -7.98 14.38 -5.61
N ILE A 26 -7.49 13.26 -5.11
CA ILE A 26 -7.27 13.03 -3.68
C ILE A 26 -5.78 13.17 -3.41
N TYR A 27 -5.44 14.05 -2.48
CA TYR A 27 -4.07 14.33 -2.05
C TYR A 27 -3.91 14.03 -0.57
N GLY A 28 -2.72 13.57 -0.19
CA GLY A 28 -2.39 13.41 1.21
C GLY A 28 -1.23 12.48 1.45
N LYS A 29 -1.05 12.14 2.72
CA LYS A 29 -0.10 11.11 3.16
C LYS A 29 -0.76 9.76 3.03
N SER A 30 -0.01 8.76 2.60
CA SER A 30 -0.62 7.49 2.22
C SER A 30 0.18 6.26 2.58
N LEU A 31 -0.55 5.16 2.69
CA LEU A 31 -0.04 3.80 2.80
C LEU A 31 -0.74 2.94 1.74
N LEU A 32 0.05 2.29 0.88
CA LEU A 32 -0.47 1.28 -0.03
C LEU A 32 -0.81 0.02 0.77
N LEU A 33 -2.09 -0.31 0.84
CA LEU A 33 -2.60 -1.46 1.59
C LEU A 33 -2.57 -2.74 0.76
N SER A 34 -2.84 -2.62 -0.54
CA SER A 34 -2.87 -3.75 -1.47
C SER A 34 -1.49 -4.05 -2.07
N ILE A 35 -0.59 -4.60 -1.27
CA ILE A 35 0.77 -4.93 -1.71
C ILE A 35 0.86 -6.31 -2.38
N TYR A 36 1.91 -6.50 -3.17
CA TYR A 36 2.25 -7.79 -3.76
C TYR A 36 3.22 -8.56 -2.85
N ILE A 37 2.90 -9.82 -2.61
CA ILE A 37 3.69 -10.77 -1.82
C ILE A 37 4.32 -11.80 -2.76
N GLY A 38 5.63 -11.75 -2.88
CA GLY A 38 6.40 -12.75 -3.61
C GLY A 38 6.52 -14.03 -2.81
N VAL A 39 6.14 -15.16 -3.41
CA VAL A 39 6.21 -16.49 -2.81
C VAL A 39 7.35 -17.27 -3.45
N ASN A 40 8.40 -17.52 -2.67
CA ASN A 40 9.48 -18.41 -3.07
C ASN A 40 9.15 -19.85 -2.65
N ARG A 41 8.82 -20.70 -3.62
CA ARG A 41 8.47 -22.11 -3.34
C ARG A 41 9.66 -22.95 -2.89
N LYS A 42 10.86 -22.67 -3.41
CA LYS A 42 12.09 -23.43 -3.08
C LYS A 42 12.51 -23.17 -1.64
N LYS A 43 12.60 -21.89 -1.26
CA LYS A 43 12.98 -21.44 0.09
C LYS A 43 11.83 -21.45 1.09
N LYS A 44 10.60 -21.70 0.62
CA LYS A 44 9.34 -21.63 1.40
C LYS A 44 9.17 -20.27 2.11
N THR A 45 9.64 -19.19 1.50
CA THR A 45 9.56 -17.84 2.05
C THR A 45 8.52 -16.98 1.33
N ARG A 46 8.02 -15.96 2.02
CA ARG A 46 7.15 -14.93 1.46
C ARG A 46 7.75 -13.56 1.75
N THR A 47 7.83 -12.69 0.75
CA THR A 47 8.44 -11.37 0.87
C THR A 47 7.52 -10.29 0.32
N GLY A 48 7.46 -9.17 1.03
CA GLY A 48 6.62 -8.02 0.71
C GLY A 48 6.83 -6.97 1.79
N HIS A 49 6.61 -5.71 1.44
CA HIS A 49 6.89 -4.59 2.35
C HIS A 49 5.78 -3.56 2.22
N TYR A 50 5.40 -2.99 3.35
CA TYR A 50 4.54 -1.82 3.44
C TYR A 50 5.43 -0.62 3.69
N SER A 51 5.19 0.46 2.96
CA SER A 51 5.93 1.71 3.14
C SER A 51 4.94 2.86 3.26
N PHE A 52 5.20 3.72 4.24
CA PHE A 52 4.43 4.92 4.47
C PHE A 52 5.01 6.10 3.67
N SER A 53 4.18 6.78 2.89
CA SER A 53 4.54 8.04 2.23
C SER A 53 4.15 9.22 3.13
N ASN A 54 5.12 9.79 3.83
CA ASN A 54 4.92 10.99 4.65
C ASN A 54 4.77 12.28 3.80
N ASN A 55 5.18 12.22 2.53
CA ASN A 55 4.98 13.32 1.59
C ASN A 55 3.51 13.38 1.17
N SER A 56 2.96 14.59 1.14
CA SER A 56 1.62 14.84 0.61
C SER A 56 1.67 14.83 -0.91
N ASN A 57 1.26 13.72 -1.51
CA ASN A 57 1.28 13.52 -2.95
C ASN A 57 -0.13 13.27 -3.49
N ARG A 58 -0.28 13.39 -4.81
CA ARG A 58 -1.51 12.94 -5.51
C ARG A 58 -1.62 11.42 -5.39
N ILE A 59 -2.73 10.93 -4.85
CA ILE A 59 -2.98 9.49 -4.68
C ILE A 59 -3.76 8.93 -5.87
N ALA A 60 -4.88 9.59 -6.22
CA ALA A 60 -5.72 9.19 -7.33
C ALA A 60 -6.53 10.37 -7.84
N LEU A 61 -6.85 10.37 -9.14
CA LEU A 61 -7.92 11.19 -9.69
C LEU A 61 -9.26 10.67 -9.17
N LYS A 62 -10.17 11.57 -8.78
CA LYS A 62 -11.50 11.17 -8.26
C LYS A 62 -12.31 10.38 -9.28
N SER A 63 -12.11 10.63 -10.57
CA SER A 63 -12.70 9.85 -11.67
C SER A 63 -12.26 8.38 -11.71
N SER A 64 -11.09 8.06 -11.14
CA SER A 64 -10.53 6.71 -11.08
C SER A 64 -10.79 6.00 -9.75
N VAL A 65 -11.46 6.69 -8.81
CA VAL A 65 -11.81 6.15 -7.49
C VAL A 65 -13.12 5.38 -7.59
N LEU A 66 -13.07 4.10 -7.22
CA LEU A 66 -14.25 3.24 -7.15
C LEU A 66 -15.03 3.45 -5.85
N THR A 67 -14.30 3.49 -4.74
CA THR A 67 -14.89 3.74 -3.42
C THR A 67 -13.97 4.60 -2.57
N CYS A 68 -14.59 5.49 -1.80
CA CYS A 68 -13.94 6.31 -0.80
C CYS A 68 -14.76 6.18 0.49
N THR A 69 -14.24 5.42 1.45
CA THR A 69 -14.93 5.14 2.72
C THR A 69 -14.01 5.47 3.88
N ASP A 70 -14.54 5.48 5.08
CA ASP A 70 -13.71 5.55 6.28
C ASP A 70 -12.90 4.26 6.43
N ALA A 71 -11.68 4.41 6.95
CA ALA A 71 -10.88 3.27 7.35
C ALA A 71 -11.45 2.66 8.63
N THR A 72 -11.43 1.34 8.73
CA THR A 72 -11.79 0.63 9.96
C THR A 72 -10.76 0.89 11.06
N GLU A 73 -11.13 0.65 12.32
CA GLU A 73 -10.20 0.81 13.46
C GLU A 73 -8.89 0.02 13.26
N LYS A 74 -8.97 -1.23 12.79
CA LYS A 74 -7.78 -2.05 12.51
C LYS A 74 -6.92 -1.52 11.37
N GLU A 75 -7.53 -0.94 10.35
CA GLU A 75 -6.80 -0.28 9.27
C GLU A 75 -6.09 0.99 9.77
N ILE A 76 -6.72 1.75 10.66
CA ILE A 76 -6.14 2.94 11.30
C ILE A 76 -4.97 2.54 12.21
N GLU A 77 -5.14 1.52 13.05
CA GLU A 77 -4.08 0.98 13.89
C GLU A 77 -2.87 0.54 13.04
N PHE A 78 -3.12 -0.10 11.90
CA PHE A 78 -2.06 -0.52 10.98
C PHE A 78 -1.36 0.67 10.33
N TYR A 79 -2.12 1.66 9.85
CA TYR A 79 -1.58 2.88 9.27
C TYR A 79 -0.61 3.59 10.23
N ASN A 80 -1.02 3.76 11.48
CA ASN A 80 -0.18 4.40 12.50
C ASN A 80 1.06 3.56 12.81
N TYR A 81 0.91 2.24 12.90
CA TYR A 81 2.04 1.33 13.10
C TYR A 81 3.08 1.44 11.98
N VAL A 82 2.67 1.45 10.70
CA VAL A 82 3.62 1.62 9.59
C VAL A 82 4.20 3.03 9.55
N LYS A 83 3.39 4.06 9.86
CA LYS A 83 3.85 5.45 9.95
C LYS A 83 4.96 5.65 10.97
N GLU A 84 4.90 4.97 12.12
CA GLU A 84 5.93 5.01 13.16
C GLU A 84 7.21 4.26 12.78
N ASN A 85 7.10 3.22 11.95
CA ASN A 85 8.22 2.35 11.58
C ASN A 85 8.79 2.63 10.18
N GLU A 86 8.22 3.59 9.45
CA GLU A 86 8.47 3.98 8.04
C GLU A 86 8.24 2.86 7.01
N THR A 87 8.87 1.70 7.21
CA THR A 87 8.71 0.49 6.41
C THR A 87 8.52 -0.73 7.31
N VAL A 88 7.56 -1.57 6.96
CA VAL A 88 7.22 -2.79 7.71
C VAL A 88 7.22 -3.96 6.74
N SER A 89 8.05 -4.97 7.00
CA SER A 89 8.01 -6.22 6.24
C SER A 89 6.72 -6.98 6.49
N TYR A 90 6.18 -7.58 5.44
CA TYR A 90 5.03 -8.46 5.53
C TYR A 90 5.33 -9.67 6.41
N SER A 91 4.36 -10.02 7.25
CA SER A 91 4.27 -11.33 7.88
C SER A 91 2.80 -11.74 8.01
N ASN A 92 2.53 -13.04 8.03
CA ASN A 92 1.18 -13.56 8.32
C ASN A 92 0.65 -13.00 9.66
N LYS A 93 1.52 -12.89 10.67
CA LYS A 93 1.16 -12.37 12.00
C LYS A 93 0.65 -10.93 11.92
N ILE A 94 1.36 -10.06 11.21
CA ILE A 94 0.94 -8.66 11.00
C ILE A 94 -0.37 -8.64 10.20
N ALA A 95 -0.44 -9.39 9.11
CA ALA A 95 -1.59 -9.35 8.23
C ALA A 95 -2.89 -9.86 8.88
N MET A 96 -2.78 -10.88 9.74
CA MET A 96 -3.89 -11.36 10.57
C MET A 96 -4.25 -10.38 11.69
N LYS A 97 -3.25 -9.85 12.42
CA LYS A 97 -3.47 -8.90 13.54
C LYS A 97 -4.31 -7.70 13.12
N TYR A 98 -4.05 -7.16 11.93
CA TYR A 98 -4.73 -5.96 11.42
C TYR A 98 -5.84 -6.27 10.41
N ASN A 99 -6.16 -7.55 10.17
CA ASN A 99 -7.17 -7.99 9.20
C ASN A 99 -6.97 -7.42 7.78
N ILE A 100 -5.72 -7.40 7.31
CA ILE A 100 -5.32 -6.86 6.00
C ILE A 100 -5.00 -7.95 4.96
N MET A 101 -5.12 -9.23 5.33
CA MET A 101 -4.91 -10.37 4.40
C MET A 101 -5.75 -10.26 3.12
N LYS A 102 -6.97 -9.73 3.23
CA LYS A 102 -7.91 -9.52 2.10
C LYS A 102 -7.41 -8.56 1.02
N TYR A 103 -6.37 -7.77 1.31
CA TYR A 103 -5.82 -6.80 0.36
C TYR A 103 -4.58 -7.32 -0.37
N LEU A 104 -4.05 -8.48 0.03
CA LEU A 104 -2.79 -9.00 -0.47
C LEU A 104 -2.94 -9.71 -1.80
N TRP A 105 -2.00 -9.43 -2.71
CA TRP A 105 -1.86 -10.14 -3.98
C TRP A 105 -0.63 -11.04 -3.91
N PHE A 106 -0.79 -12.33 -4.22
CA PHE A 106 0.33 -13.29 -4.18
C PHE A 106 0.80 -13.62 -5.59
N TYR A 107 2.11 -13.67 -5.79
CA TYR A 107 2.72 -14.17 -7.02
C TYR A 107 3.88 -15.10 -6.71
N PHE A 108 4.21 -16.00 -7.64
CA PHE A 108 5.34 -16.91 -7.49
C PHE A 108 6.60 -16.29 -8.06
N ILE A 109 7.67 -16.27 -7.28
CA ILE A 109 8.97 -15.74 -7.71
C ILE A 109 9.63 -16.76 -8.64
N THR A 110 10.09 -16.31 -9.81
CA THR A 110 10.84 -17.13 -10.77
C THR A 110 12.34 -17.16 -10.42
N PRO A 111 13.10 -18.19 -10.86
CA PRO A 111 14.54 -18.30 -10.58
C PRO A 111 15.39 -17.11 -11.08
N GLU A 112 14.92 -16.41 -12.12
CA GLU A 112 15.56 -15.20 -12.66
C GLU A 112 15.36 -14.00 -11.72
N GLU A 113 14.20 -13.93 -11.06
CA GLU A 113 13.86 -12.92 -10.07
C GLU A 113 14.52 -13.20 -8.70
N GLU A 114 14.95 -14.43 -8.44
CA GLU A 114 15.75 -14.77 -7.23
C GLU A 114 17.12 -14.07 -7.22
N LYS A 115 17.63 -13.61 -8.38
CA LYS A 115 18.91 -12.89 -8.50
C LYS A 115 18.79 -11.38 -8.27
N ILE A 116 17.57 -10.86 -8.21
CA ILE A 116 17.29 -9.43 -8.00
C ILE A 116 16.81 -9.31 -6.55
N ASP A 117 17.65 -8.74 -5.69
CA ASP A 117 17.43 -8.69 -4.23
C ASP A 117 16.34 -7.69 -3.79
N TYR A 118 15.38 -7.37 -4.67
CA TYR A 118 14.31 -6.43 -4.43
C TYR A 118 13.03 -6.88 -5.13
N PRO A 119 11.88 -6.94 -4.44
CA PRO A 119 10.62 -7.10 -5.15
C PRO A 119 10.43 -5.87 -6.05
N LYS A 120 10.08 -6.12 -7.34
CA LYS A 120 9.75 -5.11 -8.37
C LYS A 120 8.64 -4.12 -8.00
N CYS A 121 8.12 -4.17 -6.77
CA CYS A 121 7.08 -3.26 -6.26
C CYS A 121 7.60 -1.89 -5.82
N THR A 122 8.89 -1.58 -5.97
CA THR A 122 9.37 -0.19 -5.88
C THR A 122 8.95 0.67 -7.07
N LEU A 123 8.49 0.08 -8.18
CA LEU A 123 8.14 0.79 -9.42
C LEU A 123 7.00 1.81 -9.27
N TYR A 124 6.13 1.70 -8.26
CA TYR A 124 5.02 2.64 -8.05
C TYR A 124 5.34 3.80 -7.10
N TYR A 125 6.55 3.84 -6.52
CA TYR A 125 6.96 4.88 -5.57
C TYR A 125 7.79 6.00 -6.21
N LYS A 126 8.08 5.93 -7.51
CA LYS A 126 8.64 7.06 -8.24
C LYS A 126 7.50 7.97 -8.70
N SER A 127 7.43 9.14 -8.07
CA SER A 127 6.60 10.28 -8.46
C SER A 127 6.78 10.73 -9.92
N GLU A 128 7.77 10.19 -10.65
CA GLU A 128 8.05 10.48 -12.06
C GLU A 128 7.07 9.79 -13.04
N LEU A 129 6.24 8.86 -12.57
CA LEU A 129 5.28 8.10 -13.40
C LEU A 129 3.80 8.42 -13.10
N LEU A 130 3.52 9.44 -12.28
CA LEU A 130 2.17 9.96 -12.03
C LEU A 130 2.05 11.39 -12.55
#